data_AF-A0A239AQU0-F1
#
_entry.id   AF-A0A239AQU0-F1
#
_cell.length_a   1.000
_cell.length_b   1.000
_cell.length_c   1.000
_cell.angle_alpha   90.00
_cell.angle_beta   90.00
_cell.angle_gamma   90.00
#
_symmetry.space_group_name_H-M   'P 1'
#
loop_
_entity.id
_entity.type
_entity.pdbx_description
1 polymer ?
#
loop_
_entity_poly.entity_id
_entity_poly.type
_entity_poly.pdbx_seq_one_letter_code
_entity_poly.pdbx_strand_id
1 'polypeptide(L)'
;MKGDLYRAHRRRREQALDELETSPLGQRYPAIARTWRAAWPEFVPFLQFPPPLRKDVFSTNLIESINARLRMVTRNHGHFTSEAAAIKVLYLAIRHLIEPKTSDRNQVAPHWKEARGALTLDYEDRTTIR
;
A
#
# COMPACT_ATOMS: atom_id res chain seq x y z
N MET A 1 -7.39 9.22 29.09
CA MET A 1 -6.15 9.59 28.38
C MET A 1 -6.05 9.02 26.94
N LYS A 2 -6.04 7.69 26.70
CA LYS A 2 -6.00 7.14 25.31
C LYS A 2 -7.22 7.52 24.45
N GLY A 3 -8.43 7.55 25.03
CA GLY A 3 -9.66 7.93 24.30
C GLY A 3 -9.71 9.39 23.84
N ASP A 4 -9.08 10.32 24.58
CA ASP A 4 -9.05 11.74 24.22
C ASP A 4 -8.06 12.04 23.10
N LEU A 5 -6.91 11.37 23.13
CA LEU A 5 -5.91 11.41 22.05
C LEU A 5 -6.49 10.81 20.75
N TYR A 6 -7.21 9.70 20.83
CA TYR A 6 -7.87 9.09 19.68
C TYR A 6 -8.87 10.06 19.01
N ARG A 7 -9.72 10.71 19.82
CA ARG A 7 -10.67 11.72 19.33
C ARG A 7 -9.99 12.94 18.71
N ALA A 8 -8.89 13.41 19.31
CA ALA A 8 -8.12 14.53 18.79
C ALA A 8 -7.46 14.20 17.44
N HIS A 9 -6.85 13.01 17.30
CA HIS A 9 -6.29 12.56 16.03
C HIS A 9 -7.35 12.39 14.94
N ARG A 10 -8.53 11.88 15.28
CA ARG A 10 -9.65 11.78 14.35
C ARG A 10 -10.08 13.16 13.83
N ARG A 11 -10.30 14.14 14.72
CA ARG A 11 -10.67 15.51 14.31
C ARG A 11 -9.62 16.14 13.41
N ARG A 12 -8.33 15.99 13.74
CA ARG A 12 -7.24 16.53 12.92
C ARG A 12 -7.20 15.92 11.52
N ARG A 13 -7.56 14.64 11.38
CA ARG A 13 -7.65 13.96 10.07
C ARG A 13 -8.79 14.55 9.24
N GLU A 14 -9.99 14.66 9.81
CA GLU A 14 -11.14 15.28 9.10
C GLU A 14 -10.83 16.71 8.63
N GLN A 15 -10.21 17.52 9.50
CA GLN A 15 -9.79 18.88 9.14
C GLN A 15 -8.83 18.90 7.95
N ALA A 16 -7.88 17.96 7.88
CA ALA A 16 -6.95 17.88 6.75
C ALA A 16 -7.67 17.53 5.43
N LEU A 17 -8.75 16.74 5.47
CA LEU A 17 -9.57 16.48 4.30
C LEU A 17 -10.34 17.74 3.88
N ASP A 18 -10.97 18.44 4.82
CA ASP A 18 -11.68 19.69 4.55
C ASP A 18 -10.74 20.77 3.97
N GLU A 19 -9.52 20.89 4.49
CA GLU A 19 -8.47 21.76 3.95
C GLU A 19 -8.09 21.39 2.52
N LEU A 20 -7.95 20.09 2.21
CA LEU A 20 -7.70 19.63 0.84
C LEU A 20 -8.83 20.04 -0.10
N GLU A 21 -10.09 19.87 0.29
CA GLU A 21 -11.26 20.20 -0.53
C GLU A 21 -11.36 21.70 -0.81
N THR A 22 -11.09 22.53 0.18
CA THR A 22 -11.13 23.99 0.06
C THR A 22 -9.90 24.58 -0.62
N SER A 23 -8.79 23.83 -0.71
CA SER A 23 -7.55 24.28 -1.35
C SER A 23 -7.72 24.55 -2.85
N PRO A 24 -6.82 25.35 -3.47
CA PRO A 24 -6.82 25.55 -4.93
C PRO A 24 -6.77 24.23 -5.73
N LEU A 25 -6.12 23.19 -5.19
CA LEU A 25 -6.08 21.87 -5.83
C LEU A 25 -7.42 21.13 -5.72
N GLY A 26 -8.07 21.19 -4.56
CA GLY A 26 -9.40 20.59 -4.35
C GLY A 26 -10.47 21.24 -5.23
N GLN A 27 -10.42 22.58 -5.33
CA GLN A 27 -11.32 23.33 -6.21
C GLN A 27 -11.04 23.05 -7.69
N ARG A 28 -9.76 22.90 -8.08
CA ARG A 28 -9.37 22.55 -9.46
C ARG A 28 -9.76 21.11 -9.83
N TYR A 29 -9.71 20.18 -8.87
CA TYR A 29 -9.98 18.76 -9.08
C TYR A 29 -11.01 18.21 -8.09
N PRO A 30 -12.28 18.65 -8.18
CA PRO A 30 -13.31 18.30 -7.18
C PRO A 30 -13.64 16.80 -7.17
N ALA A 31 -13.37 16.08 -8.26
CA ALA A 31 -13.51 14.63 -8.30
C ALA A 31 -12.53 13.92 -7.35
N ILE A 32 -11.30 14.45 -7.19
CA ILE A 32 -10.29 13.88 -6.29
C ILE A 32 -10.76 14.01 -4.84
N ALA A 33 -11.25 15.20 -4.46
CA ALA A 33 -11.86 15.46 -3.17
C ALA A 33 -13.00 14.46 -2.85
N ARG A 34 -13.94 14.29 -3.79
CA ARG A 34 -15.05 13.33 -3.62
C ARG A 34 -14.58 11.89 -3.44
N THR A 35 -13.59 11.45 -4.22
CA THR A 35 -13.02 10.10 -4.07
C THR A 35 -12.39 9.92 -2.70
N TRP A 36 -11.63 10.90 -2.22
CA TRP A 36 -11.05 10.85 -0.87
C TRP A 36 -12.12 10.83 0.22
N ARG A 37 -13.17 11.65 0.10
CA ARG A 37 -14.29 11.67 1.04
C ARG A 37 -15.02 10.32 1.10
N ALA A 38 -15.23 9.67 -0.04
CA ALA A 38 -15.85 8.35 -0.10
C ALA A 38 -14.96 7.26 0.53
N ALA A 39 -13.66 7.28 0.27
CA ALA A 39 -12.70 6.31 0.80
C ALA A 39 -12.25 6.60 2.24
N TRP A 40 -12.56 7.78 2.78
CA TRP A 40 -12.06 8.27 4.06
C TRP A 40 -12.30 7.31 5.24
N PRO A 41 -13.49 6.70 5.40
CA PRO A 41 -13.75 5.77 6.49
C PRO A 41 -12.85 4.53 6.46
N GLU A 42 -12.44 4.08 5.27
CA GLU A 42 -11.53 2.94 5.09
C GLU A 42 -10.06 3.34 5.21
N PHE A 43 -9.71 4.57 4.82
CA PHE A 43 -8.35 5.09 4.90
C PHE A 43 -7.91 5.50 6.31
N VAL A 44 -8.80 6.06 7.12
CA VAL A 44 -8.48 6.55 8.48
C VAL A 44 -7.93 5.47 9.41
N PRO A 45 -8.43 4.21 9.42
CA PRO A 45 -7.82 3.10 10.15
C PRO A 45 -6.36 2.87 9.79
N PHE A 46 -5.99 2.97 8.50
CA PHE A 46 -4.61 2.80 8.06
C PHE A 46 -3.65 3.82 8.70
N LEU A 47 -4.11 5.02 9.00
CA LEU A 47 -3.30 6.04 9.68
C LEU A 47 -2.97 5.70 11.15
N GLN A 48 -3.57 4.65 11.72
CA GLN A 48 -3.25 4.16 13.05
C GLN A 48 -2.01 3.25 13.06
N PHE A 49 -1.57 2.76 11.90
CA PHE A 49 -0.37 1.94 11.81
C PHE A 49 0.91 2.73 12.12
N PRO A 50 1.96 2.04 12.62
CA PRO A 50 3.25 2.63 12.90
C PRO A 50 3.80 3.44 11.71
N PRO A 51 4.44 4.60 11.93
CA PRO A 51 5.03 5.40 10.85
C PRO A 51 5.95 4.62 9.89
N PRO A 52 6.83 3.70 10.36
CA PRO A 52 7.65 2.88 9.46
C PRO A 52 6.82 2.03 8.49
N LEU A 53 5.75 1.40 9.00
CA LEU A 53 4.85 0.58 8.16
C LEU A 53 4.11 1.46 7.13
N ARG A 54 3.64 2.63 7.56
CA ARG A 54 2.97 3.57 6.65
C ARG A 54 3.90 4.01 5.52
N LYS A 55 5.17 4.31 5.80
CA LYS A 55 6.15 4.70 4.78
C LYS A 55 6.34 3.61 3.72
N ASP A 56 6.47 2.36 4.14
CA ASP A 56 6.66 1.26 3.21
C ASP A 56 5.42 1.03 2.34
N VAL A 57 4.22 1.07 2.92
CA VAL A 57 2.95 0.91 2.18
C VAL A 57 2.67 2.10 1.25
N PHE A 58 2.93 3.33 1.69
CA PHE A 58 2.76 4.54 0.87
C PHE A 58 3.73 4.64 -0.29
N SER A 59 4.85 3.93 -0.26
CA SER A 59 5.87 4.07 -1.31
C SER A 59 5.37 3.63 -2.69
N THR A 60 4.26 2.90 -2.80
CA THR A 60 3.70 2.28 -4.03
C THR A 60 4.66 1.40 -4.84
N ASN A 61 5.99 1.52 -4.62
CA ASN A 61 7.08 0.82 -5.28
C ASN A 61 6.88 -0.69 -5.30
N LEU A 62 6.35 -1.25 -4.21
CA LEU A 62 6.08 -2.69 -4.16
C LEU A 62 5.02 -3.11 -5.19
N ILE A 63 3.87 -2.42 -5.23
CA ILE A 63 2.77 -2.74 -6.15
C ILE A 63 3.13 -2.33 -7.58
N GLU A 64 3.76 -1.17 -7.76
CA GLU A 64 4.17 -0.68 -9.08
C GLU A 64 5.27 -1.54 -9.70
N SER A 65 6.25 -2.03 -8.93
CA SER A 65 7.28 -2.94 -9.46
C SER A 65 6.68 -4.26 -9.95
N ILE A 66 5.70 -4.82 -9.22
CA ILE A 66 4.94 -5.99 -9.64
C ILE A 66 4.15 -5.67 -10.92
N ASN A 67 3.34 -4.60 -10.92
CA ASN A 67 2.54 -4.19 -12.07
C ASN A 67 3.40 -3.94 -13.32
N ALA A 68 4.57 -3.31 -13.17
CA ALA A 68 5.50 -3.07 -14.26
C ALA A 68 6.00 -4.39 -14.86
N ARG A 69 6.37 -5.37 -14.02
CA ARG A 69 6.80 -6.69 -14.49
C ARG A 69 5.65 -7.44 -15.17
N LEU A 70 4.45 -7.42 -14.60
CA LEU A 70 3.28 -8.06 -15.19
C LEU A 70 2.93 -7.45 -16.55
N ARG A 71 2.93 -6.12 -16.67
CA ARG A 71 2.73 -5.42 -17.96
C ARG A 71 3.82 -5.75 -18.99
N MET A 72 5.06 -5.92 -18.55
CA MET A 72 6.17 -6.30 -19.43
C MET A 72 5.96 -7.70 -20.01
N VAL A 73 5.65 -8.69 -19.18
CA VAL A 73 5.48 -10.08 -19.65
C VAL A 73 4.25 -10.24 -20.55
N THR A 74 3.15 -9.52 -20.27
CA THR A 74 1.95 -9.58 -21.09
C THR A 74 2.15 -8.89 -22.43
N ARG A 75 2.81 -7.72 -22.46
CA ARG A 75 3.12 -7.00 -23.71
C ARG A 75 3.99 -7.83 -24.65
N ASN A 76 4.95 -8.59 -24.12
CA ASN A 76 5.88 -9.38 -24.93
C ASN A 76 5.23 -10.63 -25.56
N HIS A 77 4.07 -11.08 -25.08
CA HIS A 77 3.41 -12.30 -25.55
C HIS A 77 2.34 -12.06 -26.64
N GLY A 78 1.91 -10.82 -26.90
CA GLY A 78 0.86 -10.54 -27.88
C GLY A 78 -0.51 -11.09 -27.46
N HIS A 79 -1.13 -11.92 -28.30
CA HIS A 79 -2.42 -12.57 -28.00
C HIS A 79 -2.20 -13.93 -27.32
N PHE A 80 -2.95 -14.20 -26.25
CA PHE A 80 -2.95 -15.51 -25.61
C PHE A 80 -3.91 -16.47 -26.33
N THR A 81 -3.49 -17.73 -26.47
CA THR A 81 -4.30 -18.79 -27.10
C THR A 81 -5.44 -19.30 -26.22
N SER A 82 -5.36 -19.05 -24.90
CA SER A 82 -6.40 -19.37 -23.92
C SER A 82 -6.19 -18.56 -22.63
N GLU A 83 -7.23 -18.48 -21.80
CA GLU A 83 -7.12 -17.91 -20.44
C GLU A 83 -6.07 -18.65 -19.59
N ALA A 84 -6.04 -19.98 -19.67
CA ALA A 84 -5.07 -20.79 -18.95
C ALA A 84 -3.62 -20.47 -19.34
N ALA A 85 -3.36 -20.11 -20.61
CA ALA A 85 -2.06 -19.66 -21.05
C ALA A 85 -1.67 -18.31 -20.43
N ALA A 86 -2.62 -17.36 -20.37
CA ALA A 86 -2.41 -16.06 -19.72
C ALA A 86 -2.08 -16.21 -18.23
N ILE A 87 -2.86 -17.04 -17.51
CA ILE A 87 -2.65 -17.31 -16.08
C ILE A 87 -1.27 -17.93 -15.84
N LYS A 88 -0.84 -18.90 -16.66
CA LYS A 88 0.50 -19.51 -16.53
C LYS A 88 1.62 -18.48 -16.68
N VAL A 89 1.52 -17.56 -17.65
CA VAL A 89 2.53 -16.51 -17.85
C VAL A 89 2.59 -15.56 -16.65
N LEU A 90 1.43 -15.12 -16.14
CA LEU A 90 1.37 -14.28 -14.94
C LEU A 90 1.94 -15.01 -13.71
N TYR A 91 1.59 -16.28 -13.53
CA TYR A 91 2.13 -17.13 -12.45
C TYR A 91 3.66 -17.23 -12.51
N LEU A 92 4.23 -17.55 -13.68
CA LEU A 92 5.68 -17.65 -13.85
C LEU A 92 6.38 -16.31 -13.59
N ALA A 93 5.79 -15.20 -14.05
CA ALA A 93 6.32 -13.87 -13.78
C ALA A 93 6.33 -13.53 -12.29
N ILE A 94 5.25 -13.84 -11.55
CA ILE A 94 5.18 -13.65 -10.10
C ILE A 94 6.19 -14.55 -9.39
N ARG A 95 6.29 -15.83 -9.77
CA ARG A 95 7.26 -16.75 -9.18
C ARG A 95 8.70 -16.23 -9.34
N HIS A 96 9.06 -15.73 -10.52
CA HIS A 96 10.37 -15.13 -10.76
C HIS A 96 10.62 -13.85 -9.96
N LEU A 97 9.58 -13.11 -9.57
CA LEU A 97 9.71 -11.96 -8.66
C LEU A 97 9.94 -12.39 -7.20
N ILE A 98 9.30 -13.48 -6.76
CA ILE A 98 9.38 -13.98 -5.36
C ILE A 98 10.67 -14.78 -5.12
N GLU A 99 11.19 -15.45 -6.14
CA GLU A 99 12.47 -16.18 -6.11
C GLU A 99 13.56 -15.45 -6.93
N PRO A 100 13.96 -14.21 -6.57
CA PRO A 100 14.96 -13.48 -7.32
C PRO A 100 16.33 -14.20 -7.21
N LYS A 101 17.10 -14.18 -8.30
CA LYS A 101 18.52 -14.56 -8.26
C LYS A 101 19.23 -13.69 -7.21
N THR A 102 20.27 -14.23 -6.57
CA THR A 102 20.90 -13.71 -5.34
C THR A 102 21.23 -12.20 -5.33
N SER A 103 21.41 -11.58 -6.49
CA SER A 103 21.69 -10.14 -6.68
C SER A 103 20.48 -9.20 -6.48
N ASP A 104 19.25 -9.70 -6.57
CA ASP A 104 18.01 -8.88 -6.52
C ASP A 104 17.30 -8.90 -5.15
N ARG A 105 17.91 -9.54 -4.14
CA ARG A 105 17.33 -9.72 -2.79
C ARG A 105 17.08 -8.42 -2.01
N ASN A 106 17.57 -7.27 -2.48
CA ASN A 106 17.54 -5.99 -1.76
C ASN A 106 16.29 -5.12 -2.00
N GLN A 107 15.21 -5.64 -2.59
CA GLN A 107 13.98 -4.86 -2.86
C GLN A 107 12.87 -4.99 -1.81
N VAL A 108 13.19 -5.37 -0.57
CA VAL A 108 12.16 -5.52 0.46
C VAL A 108 12.04 -4.21 1.25
N ALA A 109 10.83 -3.66 1.26
CA ALA A 109 10.33 -2.60 2.14
C ALA A 109 11.41 -2.03 3.10
N PRO A 110 12.01 -0.86 2.81
CA PRO A 110 13.23 -0.40 3.46
C PRO A 110 13.11 -0.23 4.98
N HIS A 111 11.90 0.02 5.48
CA HIS A 111 11.63 0.17 6.90
C HIS A 111 11.04 -1.09 7.54
N TRP A 112 11.03 -2.23 6.84
CA TRP A 112 10.33 -3.44 7.29
C TRP A 112 10.81 -3.93 8.66
N LYS A 113 12.12 -3.84 8.94
CA LYS A 113 12.66 -4.25 10.25
C LYS A 113 12.08 -3.41 11.39
N GLU A 114 12.00 -2.09 11.21
CA GLU A 114 11.41 -1.15 12.16
C GLU A 114 9.90 -1.35 12.27
N ALA A 115 9.23 -1.51 11.12
CA ALA A 115 7.79 -1.79 11.03
C ALA A 115 7.43 -3.07 11.79
N ARG A 116 8.20 -4.15 11.62
CA ARG A 116 8.01 -5.41 12.33
C ARG A 116 8.16 -5.23 13.84
N GLY A 117 9.18 -4.50 14.29
CA GLY A 117 9.36 -4.22 15.72
C GLY A 117 8.17 -3.47 16.32
N ALA A 118 7.68 -2.44 15.63
CA ALA A 118 6.50 -1.70 16.06
C ALA A 118 5.23 -2.57 16.06
N LEU A 119 5.04 -3.42 15.05
CA LEU A 119 3.92 -4.36 14.99
C LEU A 119 3.95 -5.39 16.11
N THR A 120 5.12 -5.89 16.49
CA THR A 120 5.25 -6.82 17.63
C THR A 120 4.84 -6.16 18.94
N LEU A 121 5.14 -4.87 19.12
CA LEU A 121 4.72 -4.13 20.32
C LEU A 121 3.21 -3.85 20.34
N ASP A 122 2.63 -3.49 19.18
CA ASP A 122 1.21 -3.11 19.07
C ASP A 122 0.26 -4.33 19.00
N TYR A 123 0.76 -5.49 18.53
CA TYR A 123 -0.01 -6.70 18.23
C TYR A 123 0.71 -7.98 18.70
N GLU A 124 1.23 -7.95 19.93
CA GLU A 124 2.07 -9.01 20.50
C GLU A 124 1.42 -10.42 20.38
N ASP A 125 0.12 -10.52 20.67
CA ASP A 125 -0.70 -11.74 20.62
C ASP A 125 -0.89 -12.33 19.20
N ARG A 126 -0.55 -11.57 18.16
CA ARG A 126 -0.75 -11.94 16.75
C ARG A 126 0.54 -12.16 15.98
N THR A 127 1.69 -11.86 16.57
CA THR A 127 2.99 -11.87 15.86
C THR A 127 3.90 -13.03 16.25
N THR A 128 3.57 -13.80 17.28
CA THR A 128 4.31 -15.02 17.62
C THR A 128 3.89 -16.17 16.69
N ILE A 129 4.79 -16.57 15.79
CA ILE A 129 4.64 -17.81 15.02
C ILE A 129 5.00 -18.95 15.96
N ARG A 130 4.03 -19.80 16.31
CA ARG A 130 4.21 -20.99 17.14
C ARG A 130 4.76 -22.15 16.31
#